data_AF-A0A949HWF8-F1
#
_entry.id   AF-A0A949HWF8-F1
#
_cell.length_a   1.000
_cell.length_b   1.000
_cell.length_c   1.000
_cell.angle_alpha   90.00
_cell.angle_beta   90.00
_cell.angle_gamma   90.00
#
_symmetry.space_group_name_H-M   'P 1'
#
loop_
_entity.id
_entity.type
_entity.pdbx_description
1 polymer ?
#
loop_
_entity_poly.entity_id
_entity_poly.type
_entity_poly.pdbx_seq_one_letter_code
_entity_poly.pdbx_strand_id
1 'polypeptide(L)'
;MDGLRLADRLAYGAGCAARRVGFLHDAYRPAGPCEPLELENRFMRLAVAFVLPGGAVSGPSGLGVPFRQAWADWSYLQVGDYLAGPEGVAFVASIEPPKPMLVVMTNAKLTLARPGTVGQVGLSGYSAVNPATEVSLIAGYPASLLAGGTGDRTRNGLPDDTKVPGFTALLPVVEGIVPQVADILINERGERYVVNSVEETGGVWRLSAVQAVR
;
A
#
# COMPACT_ATOMS: atom_id res chain seq x y z
N MET A 1 35.79 -4.91 9.65
CA MET A 1 34.49 -5.14 8.95
C MET A 1 33.83 -3.78 8.86
N ASP A 2 33.48 -3.31 7.67
CA ASP A 2 32.79 -2.02 7.47
C ASP A 2 31.27 -2.21 7.53
N GLY A 3 30.51 -1.11 7.51
CA GLY A 3 29.05 -1.13 7.63
C GLY A 3 28.36 -1.86 6.48
N LEU A 4 28.89 -1.76 5.26
CA LEU A 4 28.33 -2.42 4.07
C LEU A 4 28.48 -3.95 4.17
N ARG A 5 29.68 -4.44 4.49
CA ARG A 5 29.89 -5.89 4.68
C ARG A 5 29.09 -6.45 5.85
N LEU A 6 28.82 -5.65 6.88
CA LEU A 6 27.94 -6.04 7.96
C LEU A 6 26.49 -6.16 7.47
N ALA A 7 26.00 -5.19 6.71
CA ALA A 7 24.66 -5.23 6.12
C ALA A 7 24.45 -6.48 5.22
N ASP A 8 25.42 -6.81 4.37
CA ASP A 8 25.37 -8.00 3.51
C ASP A 8 25.32 -9.29 4.34
N ARG A 9 26.12 -9.38 5.42
CA ARG A 9 26.10 -10.55 6.31
C ARG A 9 24.79 -10.67 7.07
N LEU A 10 24.18 -9.55 7.46
CA LEU A 10 22.87 -9.54 8.10
C LEU A 10 21.78 -9.99 7.12
N ALA A 11 21.81 -9.53 5.87
CA ALA A 11 20.88 -9.95 4.83
C ALA A 11 21.01 -11.46 4.57
N TYR A 12 22.23 -11.96 4.40
CA TYR A 12 22.51 -13.38 4.24
C TYR A 12 22.02 -14.20 5.44
N GLY A 13 22.29 -13.73 6.66
CA GLY A 13 21.84 -14.38 7.90
C GLY A 13 20.32 -14.43 8.02
N ALA A 14 19.63 -13.34 7.69
CA ALA A 14 18.18 -13.27 7.66
C ALA A 14 17.59 -14.22 6.59
N GLY A 15 18.20 -14.29 5.41
CA GLY A 15 17.84 -15.27 4.39
C GLY A 15 18.04 -16.72 4.86
N CYS A 16 19.10 -17.00 5.61
CA CYS A 16 19.31 -18.31 6.24
C CYS A 16 18.23 -18.65 7.28
N ALA A 17 17.80 -17.68 8.08
CA ALA A 17 16.72 -17.86 9.03
C ALA A 17 15.38 -18.09 8.31
N ALA A 18 15.05 -17.23 7.34
CA ALA A 18 13.82 -17.31 6.57
C ALA A 18 13.66 -18.66 5.84
N ARG A 19 14.74 -19.24 5.31
CA ARG A 19 14.70 -20.59 4.72
C ARG A 19 14.31 -21.70 5.69
N ARG A 20 14.46 -21.51 7.00
CA ARG A 20 14.12 -22.50 8.02
C ARG A 20 12.73 -22.31 8.61
N VAL A 21 12.26 -21.07 8.74
CA VAL A 21 11.03 -20.74 9.48
C VAL A 21 9.95 -20.07 8.65
N GLY A 22 10.30 -19.55 7.47
CA GLY A 22 9.41 -18.82 6.58
C GLY A 22 8.90 -19.66 5.41
N PHE A 23 8.26 -18.98 4.46
CA PHE A 23 7.70 -19.57 3.25
C PHE A 23 8.30 -18.95 1.99
N LEU A 24 8.28 -19.71 0.89
CA LEU A 24 8.67 -19.17 -0.40
C LEU A 24 7.64 -18.17 -0.91
N HIS A 25 8.10 -16.96 -1.20
CA HIS A 25 7.34 -15.88 -1.81
C HIS A 25 7.94 -15.54 -3.18
N ASP A 26 7.08 -15.23 -4.13
CA ASP A 26 7.46 -14.62 -5.40
C ASP A 26 7.67 -13.11 -5.16
N ALA A 27 8.81 -12.59 -5.61
CA ALA A 27 9.16 -11.19 -5.50
C ALA A 27 8.93 -10.47 -6.83
N TYR A 28 8.24 -9.35 -6.77
CA TYR A 28 7.84 -8.54 -7.92
C TYR A 28 8.39 -7.13 -7.79
N ARG A 29 8.87 -6.58 -8.90
CA ARG A 29 9.29 -5.19 -8.99
C ARG A 29 8.33 -4.47 -9.95
N PRO A 30 7.45 -3.59 -9.45
CA PRO A 30 6.56 -2.83 -10.31
C PRO A 30 7.36 -2.01 -11.31
N ALA A 31 7.00 -2.10 -12.60
CA ALA A 31 7.66 -1.35 -13.68
C ALA A 31 6.77 -0.23 -14.27
N GLY A 32 5.58 -0.01 -13.74
CA GLY A 32 4.63 0.97 -14.27
C GLY A 32 3.32 1.03 -13.48
N PRO A 33 2.33 1.82 -13.95
CA PRO A 33 1.14 2.15 -13.18
C PRO A 33 0.10 1.03 -13.07
N CYS A 34 0.30 -0.13 -13.71
CA CYS A 34 -0.72 -1.17 -13.78
C CYS A 34 -0.20 -2.51 -13.27
N GLU A 35 -1.04 -3.20 -12.49
CA GLU A 35 -0.92 -4.62 -12.11
C GLU A 35 0.50 -5.05 -11.68
N PRO A 36 0.97 -4.61 -10.50
CA PRO A 36 2.36 -4.84 -10.07
C PRO A 36 2.71 -6.32 -9.85
N LEU A 37 1.71 -7.19 -9.73
CA LEU A 37 1.90 -8.63 -9.52
C LEU A 37 1.80 -9.47 -10.81
N GLU A 38 1.82 -8.83 -11.98
CA GLU A 38 1.92 -9.55 -13.25
C GLU A 38 3.21 -10.37 -13.34
N LEU A 39 3.15 -11.50 -14.04
CA LEU A 39 4.26 -12.44 -14.11
C LEU A 39 5.53 -11.81 -14.70
N GLU A 40 5.37 -10.86 -15.60
CA GLU A 40 6.47 -10.09 -16.22
C GLU A 40 7.26 -9.26 -15.20
N ASN A 41 6.60 -8.83 -14.11
CA ASN A 41 7.22 -8.06 -13.03
C ASN A 41 7.91 -8.97 -11.99
N ARG A 42 7.71 -10.29 -12.05
CA ARG A 42 8.34 -11.24 -11.13
C ARG A 42 9.81 -11.44 -11.48
N PHE A 43 10.71 -11.05 -10.58
CA PHE A 43 12.15 -11.15 -10.82
C PHE A 43 12.82 -12.30 -10.05
N MET A 44 12.24 -12.78 -8.94
CA MET A 44 12.79 -13.93 -8.23
C MET A 44 11.78 -14.61 -7.31
N ARG A 45 12.21 -15.72 -6.71
CA ARG A 45 11.51 -16.38 -5.60
C ARG A 45 12.48 -16.57 -4.44
N LEU A 46 12.07 -16.23 -3.23
CA LEU A 46 12.90 -16.33 -2.03
C LEU A 46 12.09 -16.69 -0.79
N ALA A 47 12.76 -17.25 0.21
CA ALA A 47 12.14 -17.51 1.50
C ALA A 47 12.00 -16.20 2.29
N VAL A 48 10.81 -15.97 2.81
CA VAL A 48 10.45 -14.80 3.63
C VAL A 48 9.77 -15.30 4.89
N ALA A 49 10.16 -14.75 6.04
CA ALA A 49 9.45 -14.95 7.30
C ALA A 49 8.98 -13.60 7.83
N PHE A 50 7.67 -13.45 8.04
CA PHE A 50 7.09 -12.26 8.66
C PHE A 50 7.02 -12.42 10.17
N VAL A 51 7.44 -11.39 10.90
CA VAL A 51 7.39 -11.33 12.36
C VAL A 51 6.81 -9.99 12.81
N LEU A 52 6.41 -9.92 14.09
CA LEU A 52 5.94 -8.67 14.66
C LEU A 52 7.06 -7.63 14.69
N PRO A 53 6.74 -6.32 14.57
CA PRO A 53 7.71 -5.27 14.86
C PRO A 53 8.39 -5.50 16.21
N GLY A 54 9.73 -5.48 16.23
CA GLY A 54 10.54 -5.86 17.40
C GLY A 54 11.01 -7.31 17.41
N GLY A 55 10.65 -8.12 16.40
CA GLY A 55 11.14 -9.49 16.23
C GLY A 55 10.44 -10.54 17.10
N ALA A 56 9.39 -10.15 17.82
CA ALA A 56 8.66 -11.05 18.70
C ALA A 56 7.84 -12.07 17.90
N VAL A 57 7.91 -13.33 18.33
CA VAL A 57 7.08 -14.45 17.85
C VAL A 57 6.13 -14.95 18.95
N SER A 58 5.91 -14.13 19.98
CA SER A 58 5.16 -14.48 21.19
C SER A 58 3.65 -14.56 20.99
N GLY A 59 3.13 -14.13 19.84
CA GLY A 59 1.70 -14.14 19.57
C GLY A 59 1.35 -13.75 18.13
N PRO A 60 0.07 -13.89 17.77
CA PRO A 60 -0.41 -13.52 16.44
C PRO A 60 -0.37 -12.00 16.25
N SER A 61 -0.48 -11.59 14.99
CA SER A 61 -0.56 -10.18 14.64
C SER A 61 -1.87 -9.53 15.04
N GLY A 62 -1.81 -8.28 15.49
CA GLY A 62 -3.00 -7.48 15.77
C GLY A 62 -3.81 -7.20 14.51
N LEU A 63 -5.14 -7.25 14.64
CA LEU A 63 -6.05 -6.79 13.61
C LEU A 63 -5.87 -5.28 13.39
N GLY A 64 -5.86 -4.83 12.14
CA GLY A 64 -5.72 -3.42 11.80
C GLY A 64 -4.28 -2.86 11.94
N VAL A 65 -3.29 -3.70 12.23
CA VAL A 65 -1.88 -3.30 12.22
C VAL A 65 -1.23 -3.87 10.96
N PRO A 66 -0.88 -3.04 9.96
CA PRO A 66 -0.44 -3.55 8.66
C PRO A 66 1.06 -3.83 8.60
N PHE A 67 1.84 -3.25 9.52
CA PHE A 67 3.30 -3.34 9.50
C PHE A 67 3.80 -4.67 10.05
N ARG A 68 4.77 -5.27 9.35
CA ARG A 68 5.54 -6.43 9.81
C ARG A 68 7.03 -6.17 9.62
N GLN A 69 7.85 -6.87 10.39
CA GLN A 69 9.24 -7.06 10.04
C GLN A 69 9.35 -8.31 9.17
N ALA A 70 10.16 -8.25 8.12
CA ALA A 70 10.42 -9.37 7.24
C ALA A 70 11.88 -9.78 7.34
N TRP A 71 12.10 -11.08 7.55
CA TRP A 71 13.40 -11.70 7.38
C TRP A 71 13.43 -12.35 6.01
N ALA A 72 14.37 -11.90 5.19
CA ALA A 72 14.65 -12.42 3.87
C ALA A 72 16.10 -12.04 3.54
N ASP A 73 16.65 -12.61 2.47
CA ASP A 73 17.87 -12.05 1.89
C ASP A 73 17.52 -10.77 1.12
N TRP A 74 17.50 -9.64 1.81
CA TRP A 74 17.11 -8.35 1.24
C TRP A 74 18.17 -7.72 0.33
N SER A 75 19.31 -8.40 0.10
CA SER A 75 20.37 -7.92 -0.82
C SER A 75 19.87 -7.71 -2.25
N TYR A 76 18.76 -8.38 -2.62
CA TYR A 76 18.15 -8.32 -3.95
C TYR A 76 16.87 -7.47 -4.00
N LEU A 77 16.37 -7.05 -2.84
CA LEU A 77 15.09 -6.35 -2.71
C LEU A 77 15.30 -4.83 -2.67
N GLN A 78 14.26 -4.11 -3.07
CA GLN A 78 14.19 -2.66 -3.05
C GLN A 78 12.89 -2.20 -2.37
N VAL A 79 12.89 -0.97 -1.85
CA VAL A 79 11.65 -0.33 -1.37
C VAL A 79 10.67 -0.25 -2.54
N GLY A 80 9.42 -0.63 -2.30
CA GLY A 80 8.38 -0.75 -3.32
C GLY A 80 8.23 -2.13 -3.94
N ASP A 81 9.19 -3.04 -3.77
CA ASP A 81 9.04 -4.43 -4.24
C ASP A 81 7.91 -5.13 -3.47
N TYR A 82 7.17 -6.01 -4.16
CA TYR A 82 6.15 -6.86 -3.56
C TYR A 82 6.66 -8.27 -3.30
N LEU A 83 6.18 -8.87 -2.21
CA LEU A 83 6.42 -10.24 -1.80
C LEU A 83 5.06 -10.94 -1.70
N ALA A 84 4.79 -11.90 -2.58
CA ALA A 84 3.52 -12.62 -2.65
C ALA A 84 3.72 -14.11 -2.37
N GLY A 85 2.96 -14.66 -1.42
CA GLY A 85 3.08 -16.06 -1.01
C GLY A 85 1.93 -16.55 -0.15
N PRO A 86 2.10 -17.69 0.55
CA PRO A 86 1.04 -18.32 1.33
C PRO A 86 0.48 -17.44 2.45
N GLU A 87 1.29 -16.51 2.98
CA GLU A 87 0.91 -15.60 4.06
C GLU A 87 0.20 -14.32 3.55
N GLY A 88 0.01 -14.22 2.22
CA GLY A 88 -0.57 -13.07 1.56
C GLY A 88 0.45 -12.27 0.76
N VAL A 89 0.14 -10.99 0.55
CA VAL A 89 0.97 -10.07 -0.21
C VAL A 89 1.42 -8.94 0.69
N ALA A 90 2.70 -8.63 0.68
CA ALA A 90 3.30 -7.48 1.35
C ALA A 90 4.13 -6.66 0.37
N PHE A 91 4.29 -5.36 0.60
CA PHE A 91 5.30 -4.57 -0.08
C PHE A 91 6.38 -4.08 0.88
N VAL A 92 7.59 -3.91 0.36
CA VAL A 92 8.74 -3.41 1.12
C VAL A 92 8.59 -1.93 1.36
N ALA A 93 8.45 -1.54 2.62
CA ALA A 93 8.29 -0.15 3.02
C ALA A 93 9.63 0.52 3.35
N SER A 94 10.56 -0.19 4.00
CA SER A 94 11.91 0.33 4.23
C SER A 94 12.94 -0.77 4.44
N ILE A 95 14.18 -0.50 4.01
CA ILE A 95 15.35 -1.34 4.25
C ILE A 95 16.39 -0.47 4.98
N GLU A 96 16.55 -0.68 6.29
CA GLU A 96 17.44 0.11 7.15
C GLU A 96 18.43 -0.78 7.92
N PRO A 97 19.50 -1.30 7.30
CA PRO A 97 20.50 -2.09 8.01
C PRO A 97 21.09 -1.30 9.20
N PRO A 98 21.30 -1.90 10.38
CA PRO A 98 21.24 -3.33 10.67
C PRO A 98 19.85 -3.86 11.08
N LYS A 99 18.79 -3.05 10.99
CA LYS A 99 17.43 -3.47 11.36
C LYS A 99 16.83 -4.38 10.28
N PRO A 100 15.95 -5.33 10.66
CA PRO A 100 15.16 -6.06 9.69
C PRO A 100 14.33 -5.14 8.79
N MET A 101 14.06 -5.60 7.58
CA MET A 101 13.21 -4.90 6.60
C MET A 101 11.80 -4.69 7.17
N LEU A 102 11.26 -3.48 6.98
CA LEU A 102 9.87 -3.17 7.29
C LEU A 102 9.01 -3.41 6.05
N VAL A 103 7.91 -4.14 6.21
CA VAL A 103 6.95 -4.41 5.15
C VAL A 103 5.55 -4.03 5.59
N VAL A 104 4.68 -3.78 4.61
CA VAL A 104 3.26 -3.49 4.81
C VAL A 104 2.45 -4.63 4.20
N MET A 105 1.66 -5.32 5.03
CA MET A 105 0.72 -6.33 4.60
C MET A 105 -0.47 -5.69 3.89
N THR A 106 -0.84 -6.26 2.75
CA THR A 106 -1.94 -5.78 1.92
C THR A 106 -3.21 -6.58 2.16
N ASN A 107 -4.36 -5.94 1.99
CA ASN A 107 -5.68 -6.55 2.20
C ASN A 107 -6.73 -6.11 1.15
N ALA A 108 -6.34 -5.25 0.20
CA ALA A 108 -7.18 -4.76 -0.89
C ALA A 108 -6.34 -4.55 -2.15
N LYS A 109 -6.98 -4.52 -3.32
CA LYS A 109 -6.36 -4.01 -4.56
C LYS A 109 -6.98 -2.67 -4.88
N LEU A 110 -6.15 -1.65 -5.07
CA LEU A 110 -6.60 -0.27 -5.28
C LEU A 110 -6.25 0.22 -6.68
N THR A 111 -7.18 0.99 -7.22
CA THR A 111 -7.01 1.86 -8.37
C THR A 111 -7.09 3.31 -7.87
N LEU A 112 -6.12 4.14 -8.24
CA LEU A 112 -6.17 5.58 -8.00
C LEU A 112 -6.55 6.25 -9.32
N ALA A 113 -7.58 7.09 -9.30
CA ALA A 113 -8.01 7.84 -10.47
C ALA A 113 -8.13 9.32 -10.17
N ARG A 114 -7.79 10.15 -11.16
CA ARG A 114 -7.95 11.60 -11.10
C ARG A 114 -9.30 12.00 -11.72
N PRO A 115 -10.14 12.78 -11.02
CA PRO A 115 -11.34 13.37 -11.62
C PRO A 115 -10.98 14.19 -12.87
N GLY A 116 -11.75 14.03 -13.95
CA GLY A 116 -11.60 14.86 -15.13
C GLY A 116 -12.06 16.31 -14.89
N THR A 117 -11.41 17.27 -15.52
CA THR A 117 -11.87 18.66 -15.56
C THR A 117 -13.04 18.80 -16.53
N VAL A 118 -14.18 19.32 -16.06
CA VAL A 118 -15.33 19.61 -16.91
C VAL A 118 -14.99 20.83 -17.79
N GLY A 119 -14.83 20.61 -19.09
CA GLY A 119 -14.35 21.62 -20.05
C GLY A 119 -15.32 22.75 -20.43
N GLN A 120 -16.53 22.81 -19.87
CA GLN A 120 -17.50 23.87 -20.17
C GLN A 120 -18.11 24.47 -18.90
N VAL A 121 -17.64 25.67 -18.55
CA VAL A 121 -18.27 26.55 -17.58
C VAL A 121 -19.60 27.04 -18.17
N GLY A 122 -20.73 26.66 -17.56
CA GLY A 122 -22.05 27.20 -17.91
C GLY A 122 -23.10 26.19 -18.40
N LEU A 123 -22.73 24.92 -18.62
CA LEU A 123 -23.68 23.85 -19.03
C LEU A 123 -23.78 22.68 -18.05
N SER A 124 -22.94 22.64 -17.02
CA SER A 124 -23.00 21.57 -16.02
C SER A 124 -23.88 21.97 -14.84
N GLY A 125 -25.12 21.46 -14.83
CA GLY A 125 -25.89 21.41 -13.61
C GLY A 125 -25.10 20.63 -12.55
N TYR A 126 -24.80 21.25 -11.41
CA TYR A 126 -24.22 20.65 -10.20
C TYR A 126 -23.58 19.27 -10.41
N SER A 127 -22.46 19.20 -11.14
CA SER A 127 -21.94 17.90 -11.56
C SER A 127 -21.16 17.28 -10.42
N ALA A 128 -21.71 16.20 -9.88
CA ALA A 128 -20.94 15.17 -9.18
C ALA A 128 -19.78 14.70 -10.09
N VAL A 129 -18.73 14.18 -9.46
CA VAL A 129 -17.60 13.54 -10.13
C VAL A 129 -18.13 12.48 -11.10
N ASN A 130 -17.83 12.61 -12.40
CA ASN A 130 -18.31 11.70 -13.43
C ASN A 130 -17.27 10.60 -13.69
N PRO A 131 -17.58 9.32 -13.38
CA PRO A 131 -16.69 8.19 -13.63
C PRO A 131 -16.19 8.08 -15.08
N ALA A 132 -16.99 8.54 -16.04
CA ALA A 132 -16.63 8.49 -17.46
C ALA A 132 -15.49 9.46 -17.85
N THR A 133 -15.16 10.42 -16.98
CA THR A 133 -14.11 11.43 -17.23
C THR A 133 -12.85 11.20 -16.40
N GLU A 134 -12.82 10.14 -15.60
CA GLU A 134 -11.71 9.85 -14.70
C GLU A 134 -10.50 9.28 -15.45
N VAL A 135 -9.32 9.77 -15.10
CA VAL A 135 -8.04 9.27 -15.64
C VAL A 135 -7.42 8.35 -14.59
N SER A 136 -7.27 7.07 -14.92
CA SER A 136 -6.57 6.12 -14.04
C SER A 136 -5.09 6.50 -13.93
N LEU A 137 -4.61 6.70 -12.69
CA LEU A 137 -3.21 6.99 -12.38
C LEU A 137 -2.46 5.70 -12.07
N ILE A 138 -3.04 4.82 -11.24
CA ILE A 138 -2.57 3.45 -11.01
C ILE A 138 -3.76 2.51 -10.98
N ALA A 139 -3.57 1.25 -11.37
CA ALA A 139 -4.61 0.23 -11.35
C ALA A 139 -4.09 -1.11 -10.80
N GLY A 140 -4.92 -1.77 -9.99
CA GLY A 140 -4.66 -3.13 -9.52
C GLY A 140 -3.58 -3.27 -8.45
N TYR A 141 -3.16 -2.17 -7.81
CA TYR A 141 -2.07 -2.17 -6.83
C TYR A 141 -2.51 -2.80 -5.50
N PRO A 142 -1.89 -3.90 -5.04
CA PRO A 142 -2.14 -4.42 -3.70
C PRO A 142 -1.73 -3.38 -2.65
N ALA A 143 -2.63 -3.10 -1.72
CA ALA A 143 -2.49 -2.03 -0.73
C ALA A 143 -3.01 -2.47 0.63
N SER A 144 -2.63 -1.74 1.67
CA SER A 144 -3.30 -1.83 2.95
C SER A 144 -4.38 -0.77 3.05
N LEU A 145 -5.64 -1.16 3.07
CA LEU A 145 -6.80 -0.28 3.28
C LEU A 145 -7.40 -0.59 4.65
N LEU A 146 -7.27 0.37 5.58
CA LEU A 146 -7.71 0.22 6.96
C LEU A 146 -8.80 1.23 7.27
N ALA A 147 -9.81 0.82 8.02
CA ALA A 147 -10.74 1.76 8.64
C ALA A 147 -9.93 2.68 9.58
N GLY A 148 -10.01 3.98 9.32
CA GLY A 148 -9.49 5.01 10.21
C GLY A 148 -10.53 5.40 11.27
N GLY A 149 -10.22 6.44 12.04
CA GLY A 149 -11.22 7.10 12.89
C GLY A 149 -12.40 7.61 12.05
N THR A 150 -13.54 7.85 12.70
CA THR A 150 -14.71 8.46 12.05
C THR A 150 -14.34 9.86 11.55
N GLY A 151 -14.77 10.19 10.32
CA GLY A 151 -14.61 11.54 9.81
C GLY A 151 -15.31 12.56 10.70
N ASP A 152 -14.72 13.74 10.85
CA ASP A 152 -15.21 14.78 11.77
C ASP A 152 -16.49 15.47 11.26
N ARG A 153 -16.86 15.23 10.00
CA ARG A 153 -18.02 15.85 9.35
C ARG A 153 -19.10 14.81 9.04
N THR A 154 -20.32 15.14 9.43
CA THR A 154 -21.52 14.59 8.80
C THR A 154 -21.68 15.27 7.43
N ARG A 155 -22.25 14.57 6.44
CA ARG A 155 -22.38 14.99 5.02
C ARG A 155 -22.84 16.46 4.86
N ASN A 156 -23.75 16.93 5.70
CA ASN A 156 -24.45 18.21 5.65
C ASN A 156 -24.56 18.93 7.01
N GLY A 157 -24.04 18.36 8.12
CA GLY A 157 -24.22 18.94 9.45
C GLY A 157 -25.63 18.79 10.03
N LEU A 158 -26.46 17.91 9.45
CA LEU A 158 -27.84 17.69 9.87
C LEU A 158 -27.92 16.73 11.06
N PRO A 159 -28.94 16.84 11.94
CA PRO A 159 -29.07 16.02 13.15
C PRO A 159 -29.09 14.50 12.91
N ASP A 160 -29.61 14.05 11.76
CA ASP A 160 -29.74 12.63 11.41
C ASP A 160 -28.60 12.11 10.53
N ASP A 161 -27.59 12.94 10.28
CA ASP A 161 -26.56 12.63 9.31
C ASP A 161 -25.45 11.81 9.95
N THR A 162 -25.18 10.64 9.37
CA THR A 162 -24.22 9.68 9.93
C THR A 162 -22.81 10.13 9.57
N LYS A 163 -21.87 10.04 10.51
CA LYS A 163 -20.46 10.33 10.24
C LYS A 163 -19.95 9.44 9.11
N VAL A 164 -19.32 10.05 8.11
CA VAL A 164 -18.73 9.30 7.00
C VAL A 164 -17.50 8.55 7.53
N PRO A 165 -17.38 7.23 7.29
CA PRO A 165 -16.23 6.46 7.75
C PRO A 165 -14.96 6.93 7.05
N GLY A 166 -13.92 7.19 7.84
CA GLY A 166 -12.58 7.50 7.37
C GLY A 166 -11.79 6.22 7.13
N PHE A 167 -10.86 6.27 6.18
CA PHE A 167 -9.98 5.17 5.81
C PHE A 167 -8.55 5.67 5.61
N THR A 168 -7.58 4.80 5.87
CA THR A 168 -6.17 5.03 5.53
C THR A 168 -5.73 3.96 4.55
N ALA A 169 -5.22 4.37 3.39
CA ALA A 169 -4.58 3.51 2.42
C ALA A 169 -3.06 3.67 2.48
N LEU A 170 -2.34 2.55 2.48
CA LEU A 170 -0.88 2.49 2.35
C LEU A 170 -0.52 1.80 1.03
N LEU A 171 0.25 2.47 0.20
CA LEU A 171 0.69 2.04 -1.13
C LEU A 171 2.18 2.33 -1.30
N PRO A 172 2.94 1.54 -2.07
CA PRO A 172 4.28 1.95 -2.47
C PRO A 172 4.23 3.19 -3.36
N VAL A 173 5.29 3.99 -3.32
CA VAL A 173 5.48 5.08 -4.29
C VAL A 173 5.66 4.47 -5.69
N VAL A 174 4.90 4.99 -6.64
CA VAL A 174 4.99 4.61 -8.05
C VAL A 174 5.68 5.75 -8.80
N GLU A 175 6.72 5.43 -9.54
CA GLU A 175 7.51 6.43 -10.26
C GLU A 175 6.62 7.26 -11.21
N GLY A 176 6.78 8.59 -11.17
CA GLY A 176 6.02 9.51 -11.99
C GLY A 176 4.56 9.76 -11.56
N ILE A 177 4.07 9.07 -10.52
CA ILE A 177 2.70 9.26 -10.00
C ILE A 177 2.73 9.98 -8.66
N VAL A 178 2.08 11.14 -8.61
CA VAL A 178 1.87 11.91 -7.38
C VAL A 178 0.37 11.98 -7.08
N PRO A 179 -0.11 11.24 -6.06
CA PRO A 179 -1.48 11.35 -5.58
C PRO A 179 -1.80 12.78 -5.12
N GLN A 180 -3.04 13.20 -5.32
CA GLN A 180 -3.52 14.51 -4.93
C GLN A 180 -4.79 14.39 -4.07
N VAL A 181 -5.04 15.43 -3.27
CA VAL A 181 -6.34 15.59 -2.63
C VAL A 181 -7.42 15.65 -3.71
N ALA A 182 -8.56 15.02 -3.43
CA ALA A 182 -9.67 14.77 -4.35
C ALA A 182 -9.44 13.71 -5.45
N ASP A 183 -8.24 13.10 -5.54
CA ASP A 183 -8.12 11.84 -6.27
C ASP A 183 -9.03 10.77 -5.63
N ILE A 184 -9.41 9.78 -6.43
CA ILE A 184 -10.38 8.76 -6.07
C ILE A 184 -9.68 7.43 -5.95
N LEU A 185 -9.79 6.81 -4.78
CA LEU A 185 -9.41 5.42 -4.58
C LEU A 185 -10.62 4.53 -4.85
N ILE A 186 -10.39 3.45 -5.60
CA ILE A 186 -11.40 2.45 -5.94
C ILE A 186 -10.81 1.10 -5.55
N ASN A 187 -11.52 0.32 -4.73
CA ASN A 187 -11.06 -1.02 -4.38
C ASN A 187 -11.60 -2.08 -5.35
N GLU A 188 -11.16 -3.33 -5.16
CA GLU A 188 -11.57 -4.47 -5.98
C GLU A 188 -13.07 -4.77 -5.97
N ARG A 189 -13.81 -4.26 -4.96
CA ARG A 189 -15.27 -4.38 -4.86
C ARG A 189 -16.01 -3.24 -5.56
N GLY A 190 -15.29 -2.25 -6.11
CA GLY A 190 -15.85 -1.05 -6.71
C GLY A 190 -16.34 -0.01 -5.68
N GLU A 191 -15.95 -0.15 -4.41
CA GLU A 191 -16.18 0.87 -3.38
C GLU A 191 -15.24 2.05 -3.65
N ARG A 192 -15.74 3.27 -3.43
CA ARG A 192 -15.06 4.51 -3.81
C ARG A 192 -14.75 5.34 -2.58
N TYR A 193 -13.55 5.91 -2.56
CA TYR A 193 -13.08 6.76 -1.48
C TYR A 193 -12.44 8.02 -2.06
N VAL A 194 -12.77 9.17 -1.48
CA VAL A 194 -12.18 10.46 -1.88
C VAL A 194 -10.97 10.73 -0.99
N VAL A 195 -9.80 10.91 -1.59
CA VAL A 195 -8.56 11.24 -0.88
C VAL A 195 -8.68 12.65 -0.30
N ASN A 196 -8.43 12.79 1.00
CA ASN A 196 -8.48 14.08 1.70
C ASN A 196 -7.12 14.51 2.28
N SER A 197 -6.15 13.60 2.38
CA SER A 197 -4.77 13.90 2.77
C SER A 197 -3.81 12.94 2.09
N VAL A 198 -2.63 13.45 1.72
CA VAL A 198 -1.56 12.72 1.05
C VAL A 198 -0.26 12.98 1.82
N GLU A 199 0.39 11.91 2.26
CA GLU A 199 1.70 11.95 2.91
C GLU A 199 2.63 10.93 2.24
N GLU A 200 3.86 11.36 1.93
CA GLU A 200 4.93 10.47 1.48
C GLU A 200 5.92 10.26 2.64
N THR A 201 6.14 9.01 3.02
CA THR A 201 7.17 8.67 4.02
C THR A 201 7.95 7.46 3.55
N GLY A 202 9.24 7.66 3.26
CA GLY A 202 10.20 6.58 3.00
C GLY A 202 9.85 5.67 1.81
N GLY A 203 9.24 6.20 0.74
CA GLY A 203 8.81 5.40 -0.41
C GLY A 203 7.43 4.76 -0.25
N VAL A 204 6.66 5.19 0.76
CA VAL A 204 5.26 4.79 0.98
C VAL A 204 4.35 6.00 0.92
N TRP A 205 3.29 5.90 0.13
CA TRP A 205 2.16 6.80 0.18
C TRP A 205 1.22 6.39 1.32
N ARG A 206 0.96 7.32 2.23
CA ARG A 206 -0.12 7.25 3.21
C ARG A 206 -1.23 8.20 2.79
N LEU A 207 -2.34 7.63 2.32
CA LEU A 207 -3.49 8.38 1.86
C LEU A 207 -4.60 8.26 2.90
N SER A 208 -5.09 9.40 3.39
CA SER A 208 -6.34 9.41 4.14
C SER A 208 -7.49 9.67 3.17
N ALA A 209 -8.58 8.95 3.34
CA ALA A 209 -9.73 9.04 2.47
C ALA A 209 -11.04 8.88 3.25
N VAL A 210 -12.13 9.37 2.67
CA VAL A 210 -13.50 9.18 3.18
C VAL A 210 -14.30 8.39 2.16
N GLN A 211 -15.13 7.46 2.63
CA GLN A 211 -15.95 6.67 1.72
C GLN A 211 -17.00 7.55 1.04
N ALA A 212 -17.06 7.51 -0.29
CA ALA A 212 -18.12 8.16 -1.04
C ALA A 212 -19.39 7.30 -0.95
N VAL A 213 -20.44 7.84 -0.33
CA VAL A 213 -21.76 7.21 -0.32
C VAL A 213 -22.40 7.42 -1.70
N ARG A 214 -22.84 6.33 -2.33
CA ARG A 214 -23.61 6.37 -3.59
C ARG A 214 -24.88 7.19 -3.45
#